data_AF-A0A7Y4LZT7-F1
#
_entry.id   AF-A0A7Y4LZT7-F1
#
_cell.length_a   1.000
_cell.length_b   1.000
_cell.length_c   1.000
_cell.angle_alpha   90.00
_cell.angle_beta   90.00
_cell.angle_gamma   90.00
#
_symmetry.space_group_name_H-M   'P 1'
#
loop_
_entity.id
_entity.type
_entity.pdbx_description
1 polymer ?
#
loop_
_entity_poly.entity_id
_entity_poly.type
_entity_poly.pdbx_seq_one_letter_code
_entity_poly.pdbx_strand_id
1 'polypeptide(L)'
;MIALGGWQAADLPIKAKAVEYVKICSLYGAGFYYIPGSDTCIKLGGYLRAETTFGTSYHFDAANSGVGGARNRLSDYYSSRSRLGLSIDTRTATEYGLVRTYFDGA
;
A
#
# COMPACT_ATOMS: atom_id res chain seq x y z
N MET A 1 -1.97 -65.04 -2.16
CA MET A 1 -2.80 -63.83 -2.03
C MET A 1 -1.86 -62.65 -1.88
N ILE A 2 -1.76 -61.81 -2.92
CA ILE A 2 -0.84 -60.66 -2.97
C ILE A 2 -1.52 -59.49 -2.27
N ALA A 3 -0.90 -58.93 -1.23
CA ALA A 3 -1.38 -57.73 -0.56
C ALA A 3 -1.00 -56.51 -1.40
N LEU A 4 -1.99 -55.95 -2.11
CA LEU A 4 -1.88 -54.67 -2.80
C LEU A 4 -2.05 -53.52 -1.80
N GLY A 5 -1.29 -52.45 -2.04
CA GLY A 5 -0.98 -51.41 -1.08
C GLY A 5 -2.09 -50.43 -0.73
N GLY A 6 -1.68 -49.43 0.04
CA GLY A 6 -2.49 -48.28 0.39
C GLY A 6 -1.88 -47.51 1.56
N TRP A 7 -0.82 -46.75 1.31
CA TRP A 7 -0.54 -45.58 2.16
C TRP A 7 -1.77 -44.68 2.10
N GLN A 8 -2.56 -44.67 3.17
CA GLN A 8 -3.52 -43.61 3.39
C GLN A 8 -2.73 -42.48 4.04
N ALA A 9 -2.38 -41.49 3.21
CA ALA A 9 -1.89 -40.21 3.69
C ALA A 9 -2.87 -39.71 4.76
N ALA A 10 -2.38 -39.56 5.99
CA ALA A 10 -3.13 -38.89 7.02
C ALA A 10 -3.35 -37.46 6.53
N ASP A 11 -4.61 -37.12 6.33
CA ASP A 11 -5.10 -35.81 5.95
C ASP A 11 -4.36 -34.72 6.75
N LEU A 12 -3.70 -33.81 6.03
CA LEU A 12 -3.25 -32.57 6.66
C LEU A 12 -4.47 -31.90 7.28
N PRO A 13 -4.39 -31.49 8.56
CA PRO A 13 -5.51 -30.81 9.17
C PRO A 13 -5.70 -29.48 8.47
N ILE A 14 -6.89 -29.36 7.88
CA ILE A 14 -7.70 -28.16 7.89
C ILE A 14 -7.12 -27.06 7.01
N LYS A 15 -7.62 -27.06 5.75
CA LYS A 15 -8.26 -25.89 5.14
C LYS A 15 -7.82 -24.59 5.79
N ALA A 16 -6.74 -24.00 5.28
CA ALA A 16 -6.43 -22.61 5.56
C ALA A 16 -7.73 -21.85 5.39
N LYS A 17 -8.33 -21.38 6.50
CA LYS A 17 -9.52 -20.53 6.42
C LYS A 17 -9.12 -19.44 5.43
N ALA A 18 -9.96 -19.18 4.43
CA ALA A 18 -9.83 -17.95 3.68
C ALA A 18 -9.86 -16.85 4.73
N VAL A 19 -8.69 -16.34 5.09
CA VAL A 19 -8.59 -15.28 6.07
C VAL A 19 -9.18 -14.11 5.33
N GLU A 20 -10.40 -13.77 5.70
CA GLU A 20 -11.10 -12.61 5.17
C GLU A 20 -10.40 -11.40 5.79
N TYR A 21 -9.24 -11.05 5.24
CA TYR A 21 -8.29 -10.10 5.82
C TYR A 21 -8.86 -8.70 5.94
N VAL A 22 -9.90 -8.39 5.16
CA VAL A 22 -10.44 -7.04 5.09
C VAL A 22 -11.96 -7.12 4.97
N LYS A 23 -12.64 -6.92 6.10
CA LYS A 23 -14.10 -6.76 6.12
C LYS A 23 -14.44 -5.33 5.75
N ILE A 24 -15.45 -5.15 4.90
CA ILE A 24 -15.94 -3.82 4.53
C ILE A 24 -16.67 -3.22 5.74
N CYS A 25 -16.32 -2.00 6.13
CA CYS A 25 -17.05 -1.23 7.12
C CYS A 25 -18.03 -0.28 6.42
N SER A 26 -19.29 -0.70 6.29
CA SER A 26 -20.34 0.10 5.62
C SER A 26 -20.88 1.26 6.47
N LEU A 27 -20.56 1.32 7.77
CA LEU A 27 -21.06 2.33 8.72
C LEU A 27 -20.71 3.78 8.32
N TYR A 28 -19.51 3.99 7.78
CA TYR A 28 -18.96 5.34 7.54
C TYR A 28 -18.80 5.67 6.05
N GLY A 29 -19.36 4.84 5.18
CA GLY A 29 -19.33 5.01 3.72
C GLY A 29 -18.19 4.28 3.01
N ALA A 30 -18.03 4.57 1.72
CA ALA A 30 -17.10 3.86 0.86
C ALA A 30 -15.62 4.10 1.24
N GLY A 31 -14.81 3.04 1.10
CA GLY A 31 -13.37 3.06 1.37
C GLY A 31 -12.98 2.83 2.83
N PHE A 32 -13.93 2.50 3.70
CA PHE A 32 -13.66 2.05 5.07
C PHE A 32 -13.63 0.53 5.17
N TYR A 33 -12.66 0.05 5.93
CA TYR A 33 -12.42 -1.36 6.19
C TYR A 33 -12.26 -1.58 7.69
N TYR A 34 -12.61 -2.75 8.20
CA TYR A 34 -12.34 -3.07 9.61
C TYR A 34 -10.86 -3.42 9.81
N ILE A 35 -10.29 -2.89 10.89
CA ILE A 35 -9.01 -3.36 11.41
C ILE A 35 -9.23 -4.77 12.00
N PRO A 36 -8.52 -5.81 11.54
CA PRO A 36 -8.69 -7.17 12.01
C PRO A 36 -8.63 -7.27 13.54
N GLY A 37 -9.63 -7.92 14.15
CA GLY A 37 -9.72 -8.08 15.61
C GLY A 37 -10.33 -6.90 16.36
N SER A 38 -10.90 -5.90 15.67
CA SER A 38 -11.60 -4.78 16.30
C SER A 38 -12.79 -4.28 15.48
N ASP A 39 -13.67 -3.49 16.10
CA ASP A 39 -14.76 -2.78 15.43
C ASP A 39 -14.33 -1.38 14.92
N THR A 40 -13.02 -1.16 14.83
CA THR A 40 -12.46 0.10 14.32
C THR A 40 -12.42 0.06 12.80
N CYS A 41 -13.05 1.06 12.19
CA CYS A 41 -13.04 1.24 10.74
C CYS A 41 -11.88 2.15 10.36
N ILE A 42 -11.06 1.73 9.40
CA ILE A 42 -9.94 2.46 8.83
C ILE A 42 -10.18 2.78 7.35
N LYS A 43 -9.86 4.00 6.95
CA LYS A 43 -9.74 4.42 5.56
C LYS A 43 -8.32 4.87 5.30
N LEU A 44 -7.68 4.20 4.34
CA LEU A 44 -6.38 4.56 3.81
C LEU A 44 -6.61 5.28 2.49
N GLY A 45 -5.94 6.41 2.30
CA GLY A 45 -6.04 7.22 1.09
C GLY A 45 -4.77 8.02 0.87
N GLY A 46 -4.84 8.88 -0.14
CA GLY A 46 -3.73 9.71 -0.57
C GLY A 46 -3.29 9.38 -1.99
N TYR A 47 -2.04 9.71 -2.32
CA TYR A 47 -1.49 9.51 -3.65
C TYR A 47 -0.03 9.11 -3.59
N LEU A 48 0.38 8.24 -4.50
CA LEU A 48 1.78 7.96 -4.80
C LEU A 48 2.06 8.46 -6.21
N ARG A 49 3.04 9.33 -6.34
CA ARG A 49 3.53 9.81 -7.63
C ARG A 49 4.96 9.36 -7.79
N ALA A 50 5.25 8.66 -8.89
CA ALA A 50 6.58 8.25 -9.28
C ALA A 50 6.83 8.74 -10.70
N GLU A 51 7.91 9.49 -10.89
CA GLU A 51 8.23 10.13 -12.16
C GLU A 51 9.69 9.89 -12.47
N THR A 52 9.97 9.64 -13.76
CA THR A 52 11.31 9.61 -14.31
C THR A 52 11.33 10.51 -15.52
N THR A 53 12.33 11.39 -15.57
CA THR A 53 12.54 12.32 -16.68
C THR A 53 13.88 12.06 -17.33
N PHE A 54 14.00 12.44 -18.60
CA PHE A 54 15.20 12.26 -19.40
C PHE A 54 15.66 13.60 -19.97
N GLY A 55 16.96 13.86 -19.94
CA GLY A 55 17.53 15.11 -20.45
C GLY A 55 17.08 16.36 -19.69
N THR A 56 16.51 16.19 -18.50
CA THR A 56 16.11 17.28 -17.60
C THR A 56 16.76 17.10 -16.23
N SER A 57 16.77 18.17 -15.44
CA SER A 57 17.06 18.14 -14.01
C SER A 57 15.91 17.50 -13.23
N TYR A 58 16.16 17.25 -11.94
CA TYR A 58 15.16 16.85 -10.94
C TYR A 58 13.97 17.83 -10.82
N HIS A 59 14.15 19.08 -11.26
CA HIS A 59 13.14 20.13 -11.24
C HIS A 59 12.43 20.32 -12.59
N PHE A 60 12.62 19.39 -13.54
CA PHE A 60 12.08 19.44 -14.91
C PHE A 60 12.69 20.56 -15.80
N ASP A 61 13.82 21.14 -15.40
CA ASP A 61 14.55 22.08 -16.25
C ASP A 61 15.38 21.33 -17.29
N ALA A 62 15.45 21.84 -18.52
CA ALA A 62 16.30 21.26 -19.54
C ALA A 62 17.77 21.27 -19.09
N ALA A 63 18.46 20.12 -19.23
CA ALA A 63 19.86 19.97 -18.84
C ALA A 63 20.80 20.62 -19.87
N ASN A 64 20.74 21.95 -19.99
CA ASN A 64 21.46 22.73 -21.01
C ASN A 64 22.69 23.46 -20.45
N SER A 65 22.90 23.47 -19.13
CA SER A 65 24.01 24.18 -18.46
C SER A 65 24.53 23.40 -17.25
N GLY A 66 25.71 23.80 -16.75
CA GLY A 66 26.34 23.17 -15.58
C GLY A 66 26.70 21.69 -15.83
N VAL A 67 26.79 20.91 -14.74
CA VAL A 67 27.19 19.49 -14.81
C VAL A 67 26.22 18.67 -15.68
N GLY A 68 24.91 18.90 -15.57
CA GLY A 68 23.90 18.20 -16.38
C GLY A 68 24.02 18.47 -17.88
N GLY A 69 24.39 19.69 -18.28
CA GLY A 69 24.59 20.06 -19.69
C GLY A 69 25.95 19.67 -20.28
N ALA A 70 26.93 19.33 -19.44
CA ALA A 70 28.29 18.99 -19.88
C ALA A 70 28.38 17.61 -20.56
N ARG A 71 27.36 16.75 -20.43
CA ARG A 71 27.28 15.41 -21.04
C ARG A 71 28.55 14.58 -20.87
N ASN A 72 29.06 14.51 -19.65
CA ASN A 72 30.28 13.80 -19.30
C ASN A 72 30.02 12.80 -18.16
N ARG A 73 31.06 12.19 -17.59
CA ARG A 73 30.93 11.18 -16.53
C ARG A 73 30.19 11.68 -15.27
N LEU A 74 30.05 12.99 -15.08
CA LEU A 74 29.37 13.61 -13.94
C LEU A 74 27.91 13.97 -14.25
N SER A 75 27.45 13.86 -15.50
CA SER A 75 26.08 14.22 -15.89
C SER A 75 25.13 13.03 -15.78
N ASP A 76 23.99 13.23 -15.13
CA ASP A 76 22.89 12.28 -15.12
C ASP A 76 21.98 12.50 -16.34
N TYR A 77 21.73 11.44 -17.11
CA TYR A 77 20.82 11.51 -18.26
C TYR A 77 19.34 11.36 -17.86
N TYR A 78 19.08 10.66 -16.75
CA TYR A 78 17.74 10.47 -16.21
C TYR A 78 17.69 10.89 -14.75
N SER A 79 16.56 11.44 -14.34
CA SER A 79 16.29 11.77 -12.94
C SER A 79 14.97 11.15 -12.52
N SER A 80 14.92 10.58 -11.32
CA SER A 80 13.71 9.96 -10.78
C SER A 80 13.30 10.59 -9.47
N ARG A 81 11.99 10.72 -9.27
CA ARG A 81 11.38 11.29 -8.07
C ARG A 81 10.14 10.51 -7.66
N SER A 82 10.00 10.27 -6.37
CA SER A 82 8.75 9.84 -5.77
C SER A 82 8.21 10.88 -4.78
N ARG A 83 6.88 10.99 -4.70
CA ARG A 83 6.15 11.75 -3.67
C ARG A 83 5.00 10.89 -3.16
N LEU A 84 4.80 10.87 -1.86
CA LEU A 84 3.72 10.14 -1.20
C LEU A 84 2.93 11.11 -0.34
N GLY A 85 1.66 11.31 -0.68
CA GLY A 85 0.67 11.82 0.26
C GLY A 85 -0.06 10.63 0.89
N LEU A 86 -0.08 10.53 2.21
CA LEU A 86 -0.77 9.48 2.96
C LEU A 86 -1.81 10.11 3.89
N SER A 87 -3.06 9.69 3.71
CA SER A 87 -4.16 10.04 4.60
C SER A 87 -4.68 8.79 5.32
N ILE A 88 -4.87 8.88 6.64
CA ILE A 88 -5.43 7.81 7.47
C ILE A 88 -6.60 8.38 8.27
N ASP A 89 -7.78 7.78 8.15
CA ASP A 89 -8.96 8.12 8.96
C ASP A 89 -9.42 6.84 9.66
N THR A 90 -9.36 6.80 11.00
CA THR A 90 -9.91 5.69 11.78
C THR A 90 -11.06 6.15 12.66
N ARG A 91 -12.10 5.32 12.73
CA ARG A 91 -13.37 5.61 13.37
C ARG A 91 -13.85 4.40 14.16
N THR A 92 -14.10 4.59 15.44
CA THR A 92 -14.59 3.54 16.35
C THR A 92 -15.88 4.00 17.00
N ALA A 93 -16.95 3.23 16.84
CA ALA A 93 -18.20 3.47 17.54
C ALA A 93 -18.05 2.99 18.99
N THR A 94 -18.21 3.89 19.95
CA THR A 94 -18.21 3.56 21.38
C THR A 94 -19.54 3.96 22.00
N GLU A 95 -19.85 3.47 23.19
CA GLU A 95 -21.07 3.83 23.93
C GLU A 95 -21.17 5.34 24.23
N TYR A 96 -20.02 6.02 24.26
CA TYR A 96 -19.92 7.46 24.52
C TYR A 96 -19.91 8.31 23.25
N GLY A 97 -19.99 7.68 22.08
CA GLY A 97 -19.95 8.34 20.78
C GLY A 97 -18.81 7.88 19.88
N LEU A 98 -18.62 8.62 18.79
CA LEU A 98 -17.63 8.29 17.76
C LEU A 98 -16.25 8.80 18.14
N VAL A 99 -15.30 7.90 18.32
CA VAL A 99 -13.88 8.27 18.41
C VAL A 99 -13.31 8.29 16.99
N ARG A 100 -12.78 9.45 16.58
CA ARG A 100 -12.13 9.63 15.29
C ARG A 100 -10.69 10.08 15.47
N THR A 101 -9.78 9.44 14.76
CA THR A 101 -8.41 9.93 14.59
C THR A 101 -8.11 10.08 13.10
N TYR A 102 -7.51 11.21 12.75
CA TYR A 102 -7.23 11.59 11.37
C TYR A 102 -5.78 12.04 11.23
N PHE A 103 -5.12 11.56 10.20
CA PHE A 103 -3.77 11.92 9.81
C PHE A 103 -3.74 12.25 8.32
N ASP A 104 -3.03 13.31 7.96
CA ASP A 104 -2.73 13.69 6.59
C ASP A 104 -1.28 14.16 6.51
N GLY A 105 -0.47 13.49 5.70
CA GLY A 105 0.93 13.80 5.49
C GLY A 105 1.24 13.85 3.99
N ALA A 106 1.98 14.86 3.56
CA ALA A 106 2.36 15.11 2.16
C ALA A 106 3.87 15.22 1.97
#